data_AF-A0A2V6VAP8-F1
#
_entry.id   AF-A0A2V6VAP8-F1
#
_cell.length_a   1.000
_cell.length_b   1.000
_cell.length_c   1.000
_cell.angle_alpha   90.00
_cell.angle_beta   90.00
_cell.angle_gamma   90.00
#
_symmetry.space_group_name_H-M   'P 1'
#
loop_
_entity.id
_entity.type
_entity.pdbx_description
1 polymer ?
#
loop_
_entity_poly.entity_id
_entity_poly.type
_entity_poly.pdbx_seq_one_letter_code
_entity_poly.pdbx_strand_id
1 'polypeptide(L)'
;MAQGVISLGAVSARESFTRAGEAGDAQRAHAECRRYVALLRDAIGPEPRGAQLRIRRSEPERGSYLEVVVEYDDENNVARAYAIRCDREAPTTWE
;
A
#
# COMPACT_ATOMS: atom_id res chain seq x y z
N MET A 1 9.19 10.92 -18.26
CA MET A 1 8.10 10.33 -17.47
C MET A 1 8.49 10.42 -16.02
N ALA A 2 8.02 11.48 -15.37
CA ALA A 2 8.23 11.68 -13.94
C ALA A 2 7.20 10.81 -13.19
N GLN A 3 7.64 9.71 -12.59
CA GLN A 3 6.78 8.85 -11.80
C GLN A 3 7.02 9.12 -10.31
N GLY A 4 5.97 9.54 -9.61
CA GLY A 4 5.95 9.69 -8.17
C GLY A 4 5.52 8.40 -7.50
N VAL A 5 5.97 8.18 -6.27
CA VAL A 5 5.50 7.10 -5.41
C VAL A 5 5.16 7.68 -4.05
N ILE A 6 3.96 7.36 -3.56
CA ILE A 6 3.55 7.67 -2.19
C ILE A 6 3.31 6.36 -1.46
N SER A 7 3.98 6.18 -0.32
CA SER A 7 3.72 5.08 0.60
C SER A 7 2.46 5.37 1.39
N LEU A 8 1.42 4.55 1.20
CA LEU A 8 0.13 4.71 1.89
C LEU A 8 0.16 4.15 3.32
N GLY A 9 1.28 3.55 3.71
CA GLY A 9 1.50 2.97 5.03
C GLY A 9 1.98 1.52 4.95
N ALA A 10 2.77 1.15 5.96
CA ALA A 10 3.17 -0.24 6.16
C ALA A 10 1.97 -1.04 6.68
N VAL A 11 1.75 -2.22 6.11
CA VAL A 11 0.90 -3.25 6.71
C VAL A 11 1.68 -3.81 7.91
N SER A 12 1.84 -2.98 8.94
CA SER A 12 2.13 -3.47 10.26
C SER A 12 0.81 -3.93 10.83
N ALA A 13 0.60 -5.24 10.76
CA ALA A 13 -0.15 -5.97 11.77
C ALA A 13 0.30 -5.45 13.15
N ARG A 14 -0.41 -4.45 13.68
CA ARG A 14 -0.02 -3.80 14.94
C ARG A 14 -0.15 -4.73 16.15
N GLU A 15 -0.58 -5.98 15.93
CA GLU A 15 -0.65 -6.99 16.99
C GLU A 15 0.20 -8.24 16.78
N SER A 16 0.81 -8.54 15.62
CA SER A 16 1.55 -9.81 15.48
C SER A 16 2.56 -9.87 14.33
N PHE A 17 3.52 -8.95 14.24
CA PHE A 17 4.79 -9.33 13.61
C PHE A 17 5.64 -10.07 14.65
N THR A 18 5.28 -11.33 14.93
CA THR A 18 6.15 -12.21 15.69
C THR A 18 7.37 -12.50 14.82
N ARG A 19 8.53 -12.02 15.31
CA ARG A 19 9.88 -12.33 14.86
C ARG A 19 9.95 -13.62 14.03
N ALA A 20 10.27 -13.45 12.74
CA ALA A 20 10.75 -14.42 11.76
C ALA A 20 10.78 -15.89 12.22
N GLY A 21 9.94 -16.73 11.61
CA GLY A 21 10.05 -18.19 11.77
C GLY A 21 9.16 -19.06 10.88
N GLU A 22 7.97 -18.60 10.47
CA GLU A 22 6.97 -19.48 9.85
C GLU A 22 6.53 -18.96 8.47
N ALA A 23 6.63 -19.80 7.44
CA ALA A 23 6.22 -19.48 6.06
C ALA A 23 4.74 -19.05 5.94
N GLY A 24 3.91 -19.36 6.94
CA GLY A 24 2.49 -18.96 6.99
C GLY A 24 2.27 -17.47 7.25
N ASP A 25 3.26 -16.75 7.80
CA ASP A 25 3.11 -15.33 8.14
C ASP A 25 3.18 -14.42 6.90
N ALA A 26 4.04 -14.78 5.94
CA ALA A 26 4.17 -14.05 4.68
C ALA A 26 2.91 -14.17 3.81
N GLN A 27 2.27 -15.34 3.80
CA GLN A 27 1.01 -15.55 3.08
C GLN A 27 -0.14 -14.73 3.68
N ARG A 28 -0.23 -14.66 5.01
CA ARG A 28 -1.22 -13.81 5.71
C ARG A 28 -0.97 -12.34 5.44
N ALA A 29 0.26 -11.86 5.60
CA ALA A 29 0.60 -10.47 5.33
C ALA A 29 0.27 -10.07 3.87
N HIS A 30 0.47 -10.96 2.90
CA HIS A 30 0.10 -10.69 1.51
C HIS A 30 -1.42 -10.64 1.30
N ALA A 31 -2.18 -11.52 1.97
CA ALA A 31 -3.64 -11.50 1.93
C ALA A 31 -4.20 -10.22 2.58
N GLU A 32 -3.60 -9.75 3.67
CA GLU A 32 -3.95 -8.48 4.32
C GLU A 32 -3.66 -7.29 3.41
N CYS A 33 -2.49 -7.24 2.79
CA CYS A 33 -2.17 -6.20 1.79
C CYS A 33 -3.16 -6.19 0.63
N ARG A 34 -3.55 -7.38 0.13
CA ARG A 34 -4.58 -7.52 -0.92
C ARG A 34 -5.92 -6.97 -0.47
N ARG A 35 -6.32 -7.23 0.77
CA ARG A 35 -7.56 -6.71 1.35
C ARG A 35 -7.51 -5.19 1.49
N TYR A 36 -6.37 -4.63 1.89
CA TYR A 36 -6.16 -3.18 1.94
C TYR A 36 -6.33 -2.52 0.57
N VAL A 37 -5.71 -3.10 -0.46
CA VAL A 37 -5.85 -2.62 -1.84
C VAL A 37 -7.31 -2.68 -2.30
N ALA A 38 -8.05 -3.72 -1.91
CA ALA A 38 -9.48 -3.82 -2.20
C ALA A 38 -10.29 -2.73 -1.47
N LEU A 39 -10.00 -2.46 -0.20
CA LEU A 39 -10.65 -1.39 0.57
C LEU A 39 -10.34 0.00 -0.02
N LEU A 40 -9.09 0.26 -0.40
CA LEU A 40 -8.73 1.50 -1.08
C LEU A 40 -9.49 1.68 -2.41
N ARG A 41 -9.61 0.60 -3.19
CA ARG A 41 -10.39 0.61 -4.44
C ARG A 41 -11.88 0.79 -4.22
N ASP A 42 -12.42 0.31 -3.10
CA ASP A 42 -13.83 0.46 -2.74
C ASP A 42 -14.12 1.89 -2.23
N ALA A 43 -13.27 2.42 -1.34
CA ALA A 43 -13.42 3.73 -0.74
C ALA A 43 -13.15 4.89 -1.73
N ILE A 44 -12.09 4.78 -2.55
CA ILE A 44 -11.63 5.85 -3.43
C ILE A 44 -12.15 5.66 -4.85
N GLY A 45 -12.31 4.40 -5.26
CA GLY A 45 -12.69 4.01 -6.61
C GLY A 45 -11.54 3.37 -7.40
N PRO A 46 -11.80 2.97 -8.66
CA PRO A 46 -10.80 2.34 -9.51
C PRO A 46 -9.65 3.30 -9.84
N GLU A 47 -8.45 2.75 -9.97
CA GLU A 47 -7.26 3.53 -10.32
C GLU A 47 -7.39 4.17 -11.71
N PRO A 48 -7.20 5.49 -11.83
CA PRO A 48 -7.22 6.16 -13.12
C PRO A 48 -5.98 5.80 -13.96
N ARG A 49 -6.05 6.08 -15.27
CA ARG A 49 -4.88 5.93 -16.15
C ARG A 49 -3.74 6.80 -15.62
N GLY A 50 -2.60 6.17 -15.37
CA GLY A 50 -1.40 6.82 -14.83
C GLY A 50 -1.22 6.65 -13.33
N ALA A 51 -2.17 6.07 -12.59
CA ALA A 51 -1.98 5.65 -11.19
C ALA A 51 -2.08 4.12 -11.06
N GLN A 52 -1.25 3.54 -10.20
CA GLN A 52 -1.24 2.12 -9.90
C GLN A 52 -0.85 1.84 -8.44
N LEU A 53 -1.70 1.11 -7.73
CA LEU A 53 -1.47 0.55 -6.41
C LEU A 53 -0.59 -0.69 -6.55
N ARG A 54 0.51 -0.70 -5.81
CA ARG A 54 1.42 -1.85 -5.72
C ARG A 54 1.71 -2.19 -4.27
N ILE A 55 1.90 -3.48 -4.04
CA ILE A 55 2.39 -3.98 -2.76
C ILE A 55 3.91 -4.12 -2.92
N ARG A 56 4.68 -3.38 -2.15
CA ARG A 56 6.14 -3.52 -2.08
C ARG A 56 6.55 -4.17 -0.78
N ARG A 57 7.62 -4.95 -0.84
CA ARG A 57 8.31 -5.43 0.36
C ARG A 57 9.42 -4.45 0.65
N SER A 58 9.36 -3.83 1.82
CA SER A 58 10.43 -2.98 2.32
C SER A 58 11.24 -3.76 3.33
N GLU A 59 12.55 -3.75 3.13
CA GLU A 59 13.51 -4.51 3.93
C GLU A 59 14.47 -3.54 4.62
N PRO A 60 14.02 -2.72 5.58
CA PRO A 60 14.95 -2.01 6.42
C PRO A 60 15.75 -2.99 7.28
N GLU A 61 16.87 -2.50 7.78
CA GLU A 61 17.88 -3.21 8.57
C GLU A 61 17.32 -3.93 9.83
N ARG A 62 16.06 -3.64 10.20
CA ARG A 62 15.36 -4.18 11.39
C ARG A 62 14.20 -5.13 11.07
N GLY A 63 13.99 -5.52 9.80
CA GLY A 63 13.04 -6.56 9.40
C GLY A 63 12.24 -6.21 8.14
N SER A 64 11.88 -7.23 7.37
CA SER A 64 11.10 -7.09 6.14
C SER A 64 9.61 -6.98 6.43
N TYR A 65 8.96 -5.91 5.98
CA TYR A 65 7.51 -5.75 6.00
C TYR A 65 6.94 -5.53 4.61
N LEU A 66 5.63 -5.73 4.46
CA LEU A 66 4.91 -5.38 3.25
C LEU A 66 4.25 -4.02 3.45
N GLU A 67 4.35 -3.15 2.45
CA GLU A 67 3.68 -1.86 2.39
C GLU A 67 2.91 -1.72 1.09
N VAL A 68 1.85 -0.92 1.13
CA VAL A 68 1.09 -0.57 -0.07
C VAL A 68 1.52 0.83 -0.51
N VAL A 69 1.94 0.94 -1.76
CA VAL A 69 2.37 2.18 -2.39
C VAL A 69 1.46 2.49 -3.57
N VAL A 70 1.24 3.77 -3.84
CA VAL A 70 0.62 4.24 -5.07
C VAL A 70 1.70 4.87 -5.95
N GLU A 71 1.95 4.25 -7.09
CA GLU A 71 2.79 4.80 -8.15
C GLU A 71 1.89 5.65 -9.05
N TYR A 72 2.28 6.89 -9.34
CA TYR A 72 1.50 7.78 -10.19
C TYR A 72 2.40 8.55 -11.15
N ASP A 73 1.85 8.90 -12.30
CA ASP A 73 2.48 9.77 -13.27
C ASP A 73 2.28 11.24 -12.83
N ASP A 74 3.38 11.93 -12.54
CA ASP A 74 3.35 13.32 -12.04
C ASP A 74 2.93 14.31 -13.14
N GLU A 75 3.16 13.95 -14.41
CA GLU A 75 2.71 14.72 -15.58
C GLU A 75 1.17 14.62 -15.74
N ASN A 76 0.53 13.62 -15.12
CA ASN A 76 -0.91 13.41 -15.12
C ASN A 76 -1.55 13.88 -13.80
N ASN A 77 -2.16 15.07 -13.86
CA ASN A 77 -2.87 15.68 -12.73
C ASN A 77 -3.95 14.77 -12.11
N VAL A 78 -4.62 13.90 -12.89
CA VAL A 78 -5.63 12.97 -12.38
C VAL A 78 -4.98 11.86 -11.55
N ALA A 79 -3.86 11.30 -12.05
CA ALA A 79 -3.12 10.28 -11.34
C ALA A 79 -2.51 10.82 -10.03
N ARG A 80 -1.94 12.02 -10.08
CA ARG A 80 -1.42 12.72 -8.89
C ARG A 80 -2.51 13.03 -7.88
N ALA A 81 -3.67 13.54 -8.32
CA ALA A 81 -4.79 13.80 -7.43
C ALA A 81 -5.30 12.51 -6.77
N TYR A 82 -5.35 11.40 -7.52
CA TYR A 82 -5.70 10.09 -6.99
C TYR A 82 -4.69 9.62 -5.93
N ALA A 83 -3.39 9.76 -6.18
CA ALA A 83 -2.36 9.36 -5.22
C ALA A 83 -2.42 10.18 -3.90
N ILE A 84 -2.62 11.49 -4.00
CA ILE A 84 -2.81 12.37 -2.83
C ILE A 84 -4.11 12.01 -2.09
N ARG A 85 -5.16 11.63 -2.83
CA ARG A 85 -6.43 11.20 -2.25
C ARG A 85 -6.27 9.87 -1.52
N CYS A 86 -5.53 8.93 -2.10
CA CYS A 86 -5.12 7.69 -1.42
C CYS A 86 -4.35 7.96 -0.14
N ASP A 87 -3.40 8.90 -0.13
CA ASP A 87 -2.64 9.24 1.08
C ASP A 87 -3.52 9.86 2.18
N ARG A 88 -4.44 10.75 1.79
CA ARG A 88 -5.32 11.47 2.73
C ARG A 88 -6.49 10.64 3.24
N GLU A 89 -7.08 9.81 2.39
CA GLU A 89 -8.20 8.93 2.71
C GLU A 89 -7.75 7.51 3.03
N ALA A 90 -6.43 7.26 3.05
CA ALA A 90 -5.88 5.98 3.51
C ALA A 90 -6.41 5.71 4.92
N PRO A 91 -7.06 4.55 5.13
CA PRO A 91 -7.41 4.14 6.47
C PRO A 91 -6.12 4.05 7.29
N THR A 92 -6.03 4.89 8.33
CA THR A 92 -4.94 4.84 9.33
C THR A 92 -5.13 3.67 10.30
N THR A 93 -6.33 3.11 10.34
CA THR A 93 -6.75 1.91 11.08
C THR A 93 -7.59 1.02 10.18
N TRP A 94 -7.46 -0.31 10.33
CA TRP A 94 -8.10 -1.33 9.49
C TRP A 94 -9.57 -1.62 9.89
N GLU A 95 -10.29 -0.63 10.42
CA GLU A 95 -11.65 -0.81 10.97
C GLU A 95 -12.75 -0.51 9.95
#